data_AF-A0A1G3CEM5-F1
#
_entry.id   AF-A0A1G3CEM5-F1
#
_cell.length_a   1.000
_cell.length_b   1.000
_cell.length_c   1.000
_cell.angle_alpha   90.00
_cell.angle_beta   90.00
_cell.angle_gamma   90.00
#
_symmetry.space_group_name_H-M   'P 1'
#
loop_
_entity.id
_entity.type
_entity.pdbx_description
1 polymer ?
#
loop_
_entity_poly.entity_id
_entity_poly.type
_entity_poly.pdbx_seq_one_letter_code
_entity_poly.pdbx_strand_id
1 'polypeptide(L)'
;MGRDTANLSQEQIVRACVETVAEGSVDGVLSPLFYAFIGGPSAAMAYKAVNTLDSMVGYKSEKYVRFGWASARLDDLANYIPARVSAVLIPIASFLCGCGFKGSLRIVFQDGRKHESPNSGIPEAAMAGALGVQIGGQSTYQGEIVEKPFIGDAQNPLTTKSIDMAIKIIYVASILFMACGIGFILCLKYWF
;
A
#
# COMPACT_ATOMS: atom_id res chain seq x y z
N MET A 1 -12.20 -3.31 -5.01
CA MET A 1 -12.85 -1.97 -4.99
C MET A 1 -14.35 -2.13 -5.21
N GLY A 2 -15.16 -2.01 -4.16
CA GLY A 2 -16.63 -2.18 -4.22
C GLY A 2 -17.38 -1.40 -3.13
N ARG A 3 -16.81 -0.26 -2.69
CA ARG A 3 -17.45 0.63 -1.71
C ARG A 3 -18.64 1.34 -2.36
N ASP A 4 -19.73 1.48 -1.62
CA ASP A 4 -20.84 2.33 -2.06
C ASP A 4 -20.43 3.79 -1.88
N THR A 5 -20.43 4.54 -2.98
CA THR A 5 -19.96 5.95 -3.01
C THR A 5 -21.10 6.95 -2.97
N ALA A 6 -22.35 6.50 -3.07
CA ALA A 6 -23.51 7.38 -3.26
C ALA A 6 -23.81 8.29 -2.04
N ASN A 7 -23.40 7.88 -0.83
CA ASN A 7 -23.70 8.59 0.42
C ASN A 7 -22.45 9.03 1.20
N LEU A 8 -21.27 9.08 0.57
CA LEU A 8 -20.03 9.45 1.25
C LEU A 8 -19.86 10.97 1.36
N SER A 9 -19.46 11.44 2.54
CA SER A 9 -18.98 12.82 2.70
C SER A 9 -17.69 13.03 1.90
N GLN A 10 -17.39 14.28 1.56
CA GLN A 10 -16.14 14.62 0.86
C GLN A 10 -14.90 14.08 1.60
N GLU A 11 -14.88 14.16 2.93
CA GLU A 11 -13.81 13.64 3.76
C GLU A 11 -13.68 12.11 3.66
N GLN A 12 -14.80 11.38 3.65
CA GLN A 12 -14.79 9.92 3.47
C GLN A 12 -14.28 9.50 2.09
N ILE A 13 -14.60 10.26 1.04
CA ILE A 13 -14.07 10.04 -0.32
C ILE A 13 -12.57 10.26 -0.33
N VAL A 14 -12.10 11.38 0.21
CA VAL A 14 -10.67 11.70 0.29
C VAL A 14 -9.91 10.63 1.08
N ARG A 15 -10.43 10.23 2.24
CA ARG A 15 -9.88 9.15 3.06
C ARG A 15 -9.75 7.86 2.24
N ALA A 16 -10.82 7.45 1.58
CA ALA A 16 -10.85 6.23 0.78
C ALA A 16 -9.85 6.29 -0.39
N CYS A 17 -9.67 7.45 -1.02
CA CYS A 17 -8.66 7.67 -2.05
C CYS A 17 -7.24 7.53 -1.48
N VAL A 18 -6.94 8.16 -0.33
CA VAL A 18 -5.61 8.05 0.31
C VAL A 18 -5.32 6.60 0.71
N GLU A 19 -6.28 5.89 1.31
CA GLU A 19 -6.17 4.46 1.64
C GLU A 19 -5.84 3.63 0.38
N THR A 20 -6.63 3.82 -0.68
CA THR A 20 -6.46 3.12 -1.96
C THR A 20 -5.08 3.37 -2.57
N VAL A 21 -4.64 4.62 -2.55
CA VAL A 21 -3.35 5.04 -3.11
C VAL A 21 -2.22 4.42 -2.29
N ALA A 22 -2.32 4.45 -0.96
CA ALA A 22 -1.32 3.85 -0.07
C ALA A 22 -1.24 2.33 -0.22
N GLU A 23 -2.36 1.61 -0.13
CA GLU A 23 -2.42 0.16 -0.31
C GLU A 23 -1.91 -0.25 -1.70
N GLY A 24 -2.41 0.43 -2.74
CA GLY A 24 -2.03 0.19 -4.13
C GLY A 24 -0.57 0.51 -4.46
N SER A 25 0.16 1.23 -3.59
CA SER A 25 1.58 1.50 -3.78
C SER A 25 2.42 0.22 -3.76
N VAL A 26 2.05 -0.75 -2.93
CA VAL A 26 2.73 -2.04 -2.84
C VAL A 26 2.31 -2.92 -4.01
N ASP A 27 1.00 -3.18 -4.13
CA ASP A 27 0.49 -4.15 -5.11
C ASP A 27 0.62 -3.69 -6.56
N GLY A 28 0.51 -2.39 -6.78
CA GLY A 28 0.54 -1.78 -8.11
C GLY A 28 1.94 -1.45 -8.59
N VAL A 29 2.89 -1.21 -7.68
CA VAL A 29 4.18 -0.62 -8.05
C VAL A 29 5.38 -1.31 -7.43
N LEU A 30 5.49 -1.34 -6.10
CA LEU A 30 6.69 -1.87 -5.44
C LEU A 30 6.87 -3.37 -5.69
N SER A 31 5.81 -4.17 -5.57
CA SER A 31 5.89 -5.62 -5.76
C SER A 31 6.22 -6.01 -7.20
N PRO A 32 5.55 -5.47 -8.25
CA PRO A 32 5.95 -5.71 -9.63
C PRO A 32 7.41 -5.32 -9.92
N LEU A 33 7.87 -4.17 -9.43
CA LEU A 33 9.26 -3.74 -9.59
C LEU A 33 10.25 -4.67 -8.87
N PHE A 34 9.92 -5.09 -7.65
CA PHE A 34 10.74 -6.01 -6.87
C PHE A 34 10.97 -7.32 -7.61
N TYR A 35 9.90 -7.94 -8.12
CA TYR A 35 10.01 -9.17 -8.89
C TYR A 35 10.68 -8.96 -10.25
N ALA A 36 10.50 -7.80 -10.89
CA ALA A 36 11.22 -7.46 -12.11
C ALA A 36 12.74 -7.41 -11.89
N PHE A 37 13.21 -6.89 -10.75
CA PHE A 37 14.65 -6.87 -10.44
C PHE A 37 15.24 -8.26 -10.11
N ILE A 38 14.41 -9.19 -9.64
CA ILE A 38 14.86 -10.56 -9.28
C ILE A 38 14.86 -11.49 -10.49
N GLY A 39 13.77 -11.48 -11.27
CA GLY A 39 13.54 -12.47 -12.33
C GLY A 39 13.13 -11.86 -13.67
N GLY A 40 13.23 -10.54 -13.82
CA GLY A 40 12.85 -9.85 -15.04
C GLY A 40 11.33 -9.81 -15.27
N PRO A 41 10.90 -9.56 -16.52
CA PRO A 41 9.48 -9.34 -16.83
C PRO A 41 8.59 -10.56 -16.55
N SER A 42 9.13 -11.79 -16.65
CA SER A 42 8.38 -13.01 -16.34
C SER A 42 7.99 -13.09 -14.87
N ALA A 43 8.89 -12.76 -13.95
CA ALA A 43 8.61 -12.74 -12.52
C ALA A 43 7.61 -11.63 -12.14
N ALA A 44 7.72 -10.45 -12.77
CA ALA A 44 6.75 -9.38 -12.58
C ALA A 44 5.34 -9.77 -13.06
N MET A 45 5.23 -10.44 -14.20
CA MET A 45 3.95 -10.97 -14.70
C MET A 45 3.39 -12.08 -13.80
N ALA A 46 4.25 -12.97 -13.30
CA ALA A 46 3.83 -14.04 -12.38
C ALA A 46 3.24 -13.45 -11.08
N TYR A 47 3.91 -12.44 -10.51
CA TYR A 47 3.37 -11.70 -9.38
C TYR A 47 2.00 -11.07 -9.71
N LYS A 48 1.87 -10.42 -10.87
CA LYS A 48 0.60 -9.78 -11.22
C LYS A 48 -0.53 -10.79 -11.40
N ALA A 49 -0.23 -11.98 -11.91
CA ALA A 49 -1.16 -13.11 -11.93
C ALA A 49 -1.62 -13.50 -10.53
N VAL A 50 -0.72 -13.64 -9.55
CA VAL A 50 -1.06 -13.92 -8.14
C VAL A 50 -2.00 -12.85 -7.57
N ASN A 51 -1.62 -11.59 -7.70
CA ASN A 51 -2.41 -10.46 -7.19
C ASN A 51 -3.80 -10.35 -7.84
N THR A 52 -3.89 -10.68 -9.12
CA THR A 52 -5.17 -10.72 -9.85
C THR A 52 -6.03 -11.89 -9.38
N LEU A 53 -5.42 -13.06 -9.12
CA LEU A 53 -6.12 -14.24 -8.61
C LEU A 53 -6.77 -13.96 -7.25
N ASP A 54 -6.05 -13.26 -6.36
CA ASP A 54 -6.59 -12.87 -5.06
C ASP A 54 -7.76 -11.89 -5.19
N SER A 55 -7.63 -10.88 -6.04
CA SER A 55 -8.72 -9.92 -6.29
C SER A 55 -9.97 -10.56 -6.91
N MET A 56 -9.82 -11.62 -7.71
CA MET A 56 -10.95 -12.30 -8.39
C MET A 56 -11.59 -13.39 -7.54
N VAL A 57 -10.81 -14.12 -6.73
CA VAL A 57 -11.27 -15.34 -6.05
C VAL A 57 -11.22 -15.24 -4.52
N GLY A 58 -10.43 -14.31 -3.97
CA GLY A 58 -10.35 -14.02 -2.54
C GLY A 58 -11.60 -13.36 -1.97
N TYR A 59 -12.43 -12.71 -2.81
CA TYR A 59 -13.74 -12.19 -2.37
C TYR A 59 -14.70 -13.33 -2.06
N LYS A 60 -14.90 -13.57 -0.75
CA LYS A 60 -15.93 -14.34 -0.03
C LYS A 60 -17.12 -14.84 -0.87
N SER A 61 -16.85 -15.75 -1.80
CA SER A 61 -17.85 -16.63 -2.38
C SER A 61 -17.91 -17.84 -1.46
N GLU A 62 -19.06 -18.10 -0.82
CA GLU A 62 -19.33 -19.30 -0.02
C GLU A 62 -18.92 -20.60 -0.75
N LYS A 63 -18.83 -20.55 -2.09
CA LYS A 63 -18.45 -21.66 -2.97
C LYS A 63 -16.93 -21.95 -3.02
N TYR A 64 -16.05 -21.03 -2.63
CA TYR A 64 -14.58 -21.15 -2.84
C TYR A 64 -13.70 -20.85 -1.60
N VAL A 65 -14.25 -20.94 -0.39
CA VAL A 65 -13.56 -20.54 0.86
C VAL A 65 -12.10 -21.06 0.99
N ARG A 66 -11.84 -22.33 0.64
CA ARG A 66 -10.48 -22.91 0.72
C ARG A 66 -9.54 -22.40 -0.37
N PHE A 67 -10.06 -22.16 -1.58
CA PHE A 67 -9.26 -21.69 -2.71
C PHE A 67 -8.98 -20.20 -2.61
N GLY A 68 -9.97 -19.40 -2.19
CA GLY A 68 -9.80 -17.99 -1.86
C GLY A 68 -8.79 -17.79 -0.74
N TRP A 69 -8.82 -18.63 0.30
CA TRP A 69 -7.82 -18.57 1.39
C TRP A 69 -6.39 -18.89 0.92
N ALA A 70 -6.22 -19.89 0.04
CA ALA A 70 -4.90 -20.22 -0.51
C ALA A 70 -4.38 -19.09 -1.41
N SER A 71 -5.25 -18.47 -2.20
CA SER A 71 -4.94 -17.30 -3.02
C SER A 71 -4.50 -16.11 -2.16
N ALA A 72 -5.28 -15.77 -1.14
CA ALA A 72 -4.97 -14.67 -0.22
C ALA A 72 -3.65 -14.87 0.51
N ARG A 73 -3.35 -16.10 0.94
CA ARG A 73 -2.05 -16.40 1.57
C ARG A 73 -0.88 -16.30 0.60
N LEU A 74 -1.07 -16.68 -0.66
CA LEU A 74 -0.02 -16.58 -1.67
C LEU A 74 0.27 -15.11 -1.99
N ASP A 75 -0.78 -14.29 -2.12
CA ASP A 75 -0.63 -12.84 -2.28
C ASP A 75 0.06 -12.21 -1.06
N ASP A 76 -0.39 -12.55 0.16
CA ASP A 76 0.22 -12.06 1.39
C ASP A 76 1.71 -12.44 1.47
N LEU A 77 2.09 -13.64 1.03
CA LEU A 77 3.49 -14.05 0.98
C LEU A 77 4.28 -13.27 -0.07
N ALA A 78 3.70 -13.09 -1.27
CA ALA A 78 4.35 -12.39 -2.37
C ALA A 78 4.57 -10.90 -2.05
N ASN A 79 3.65 -10.31 -1.31
CA ASN A 79 3.70 -8.91 -0.87
C ASN A 79 4.48 -8.70 0.43
N TYR A 80 4.91 -9.77 1.12
CA TYR A 80 5.56 -9.65 2.42
C TYR A 80 6.79 -8.74 2.37
N ILE A 81 7.78 -9.06 1.53
CA ILE A 81 9.03 -8.29 1.44
C ILE A 81 8.77 -6.88 0.87
N PRO A 82 8.07 -6.71 -0.28
CA PRO A 82 7.76 -5.39 -0.82
C PRO A 82 7.05 -4.46 0.18
N ALA A 83 6.11 -4.99 0.97
CA ALA A 83 5.43 -4.20 2.00
C ALA A 83 6.42 -3.69 3.07
N ARG A 84 7.40 -4.49 3.51
CA ARG A 84 8.42 -4.02 4.47
C ARG A 84 9.38 -3.03 3.84
N VAL A 85 9.67 -3.14 2.55
CA VAL A 85 10.46 -2.13 1.83
C VAL A 85 9.72 -0.78 1.81
N SER A 86 8.38 -0.79 1.69
CA SER A 86 7.56 0.43 1.75
C SER A 86 7.70 1.19 3.07
N ALA A 87 7.92 0.47 4.19
CA ALA A 87 8.15 1.05 5.53
C ALA A 87 9.36 1.99 5.60
N VAL A 88 10.29 1.88 4.64
CA VAL A 88 11.51 2.69 4.56
C VAL A 88 11.42 3.69 3.40
N LEU A 89 10.95 3.23 2.23
CA LEU A 89 10.85 4.07 1.04
C LEU A 89 9.86 5.22 1.20
N ILE A 90 8.66 4.97 1.75
CA ILE A 90 7.62 5.99 1.90
C ILE A 90 8.09 7.10 2.84
N PRO A 91 8.69 6.83 4.02
CA PRO A 91 9.30 7.88 4.82
C PRO A 91 10.33 8.71 4.06
N ILE A 92 11.31 8.07 3.38
CA ILE A 92 12.35 8.80 2.64
C ILE A 92 11.71 9.66 1.53
N ALA A 93 10.77 9.11 0.77
CA ALA A 93 10.05 9.84 -0.27
C ALA A 93 9.25 11.01 0.33
N SER A 94 8.64 10.82 1.50
CA SER A 94 7.92 11.89 2.20
C SER A 94 8.86 13.04 2.58
N PHE A 95 10.08 12.76 3.03
CA PHE A 95 11.09 13.78 3.32
C PHE A 95 11.39 14.63 2.08
N LEU A 96 11.64 13.97 0.93
CA LEU A 96 11.93 14.65 -0.33
C LEU A 96 10.73 15.45 -0.88
N CYS A 97 9.51 15.04 -0.52
CA CYS A 97 8.29 15.76 -0.87
C CYS A 97 7.96 16.93 0.07
N GLY A 98 8.74 17.16 1.13
CA GLY A 98 8.46 18.18 2.15
C GLY A 98 7.40 17.76 3.19
N CYS A 99 7.20 16.45 3.36
CA CYS A 99 6.26 15.84 4.30
C CYS A 99 6.96 15.24 5.52
N GLY A 100 6.17 14.67 6.44
CA GLY A 100 6.64 14.25 7.76
C GLY A 100 7.41 12.93 7.78
N PHE A 101 8.72 12.95 7.54
CA PHE A 101 9.60 11.75 7.67
C PHE A 101 9.46 11.05 9.02
N LYS A 102 9.62 11.80 10.12
CA LYS A 102 9.57 11.25 11.49
C LYS A 102 8.16 10.75 11.85
N GLY A 103 7.14 11.45 11.38
CA GLY A 103 5.74 11.04 11.54
C GLY A 103 5.47 9.72 10.82
N SER A 104 5.91 9.61 9.57
CA SER A 104 5.80 8.39 8.77
C SER A 104 6.43 7.19 9.47
N LEU A 105 7.70 7.28 9.88
CA LEU A 105 8.36 6.19 10.60
C LEU A 105 7.64 5.82 11.90
N ARG A 106 7.28 6.82 12.73
CA ARG A 106 6.60 6.55 14.02
C ARG A 106 5.30 5.79 13.79
N ILE A 107 4.45 6.25 12.88
CA ILE A 107 3.15 5.63 12.63
C ILE A 107 3.30 4.23 12.02
N VAL A 108 4.28 3.99 11.15
CA VAL A 108 4.57 2.62 10.67
C VAL A 108 4.82 1.65 11.83
N PHE A 109 5.66 2.04 12.79
CA PHE A 109 5.97 1.18 13.93
C PHE A 109 4.79 1.04 14.90
N GLN A 110 4.01 2.10 15.08
CA GLN A 110 2.89 2.13 16.02
C GLN A 110 1.66 1.39 15.48
N ASP A 111 1.34 1.61 14.20
CA ASP A 111 0.03 1.29 13.61
C ASP A 111 0.12 0.33 12.42
N GLY A 112 1.30 0.09 11.85
CA GLY A 112 1.45 -0.72 10.63
C GLY A 112 1.04 -2.19 10.76
N ARG A 113 0.75 -2.65 11.98
CA ARG A 113 0.24 -4.01 12.29
C ARG A 113 -1.23 -4.05 12.69
N LYS A 114 -1.94 -2.91 12.65
CA LYS A 114 -3.36 -2.84 13.03
C LYS A 114 -4.29 -3.45 11.97
N HIS A 115 -3.91 -3.38 10.70
CA HIS A 115 -4.71 -3.90 9.59
C HIS A 115 -4.79 -5.44 9.64
N GLU A 116 -5.89 -6.02 9.14
CA GLU A 116 -6.10 -7.49 9.11
C GLU A 116 -5.03 -8.19 8.25
N SER A 117 -4.75 -7.66 7.06
CA SER A 117 -3.60 -8.10 6.25
C SER A 117 -2.28 -7.68 6.91
N PRO A 118 -1.30 -8.59 7.03
CA PRO A 118 0.04 -8.30 7.54
C PRO A 118 0.87 -7.38 6.64
N ASN A 119 0.34 -7.00 5.46
CA ASN A 119 1.01 -6.19 4.46
C ASN A 119 0.37 -4.81 4.30
N SER A 120 -0.95 -4.74 4.08
CA SER A 120 -1.64 -3.49 3.71
C SER A 120 -1.49 -2.38 4.74
N GLY A 121 -1.43 -2.73 6.03
CA GLY A 121 -1.29 -1.73 7.11
C GLY A 121 0.03 -0.96 7.08
N ILE A 122 1.09 -1.52 6.51
CA ILE A 122 2.43 -0.90 6.49
C ILE A 122 2.46 0.37 5.61
N PRO A 123 2.14 0.31 4.30
CA PRO A 123 2.14 1.50 3.46
C PRO A 123 1.05 2.51 3.86
N GLU A 124 -0.10 2.04 4.36
CA GLU A 124 -1.16 2.89 4.93
C GLU A 124 -0.64 3.71 6.12
N ALA A 125 0.01 3.05 7.09
CA ALA A 125 0.60 3.71 8.25
C ALA A 125 1.73 4.68 7.85
N ALA A 126 2.57 4.29 6.89
CA ALA A 126 3.61 5.16 6.36
C ALA A 126 3.04 6.43 5.72
N MET A 127 1.99 6.28 4.92
CA MET A 127 1.33 7.40 4.26
C MET A 127 0.60 8.30 5.26
N ALA A 128 -0.18 7.72 6.16
CA ALA A 128 -0.92 8.44 7.19
C ALA A 128 0.04 9.29 8.08
N GLY A 129 1.14 8.68 8.52
CA GLY A 129 2.17 9.40 9.29
C GLY A 129 2.94 10.45 8.48
N ALA A 130 3.17 10.22 7.18
CA ALA A 130 3.81 11.19 6.30
C ALA A 130 2.96 12.46 6.12
N LEU A 131 1.65 12.28 5.98
CA LEU A 131 0.69 13.36 5.77
C LEU A 131 0.19 13.97 7.09
N GLY A 132 0.43 13.31 8.24
CA GLY A 132 -0.11 13.72 9.54
C GLY A 132 -1.64 13.61 9.60
N VAL A 133 -2.21 12.62 8.92
CA VAL A 133 -3.66 12.38 8.88
C VAL A 133 -4.00 11.05 9.55
N GLN A 134 -5.28 10.85 9.86
CA GLN A 134 -5.82 9.58 10.34
C GLN A 134 -6.74 8.97 9.27
N ILE A 135 -6.52 7.70 8.97
CA ILE A 135 -7.33 6.89 8.04
C ILE A 135 -7.96 5.70 8.78
N GLY A 136 -8.80 4.91 8.10
CA GLY A 136 -9.58 3.84 8.71
C GLY A 136 -10.91 4.32 9.28
N GLY A 137 -11.43 3.62 10.29
CA GLY A 137 -12.76 3.86 10.85
C GLY A 137 -13.90 3.25 10.02
N GLN A 138 -15.12 3.73 10.24
CA GLN A 138 -16.32 3.19 9.57
C GLN A 138 -16.29 3.38 8.06
N SER A 139 -16.51 2.30 7.32
CA SER A 139 -16.69 2.26 5.87
C SER A 139 -17.92 1.43 5.52
N THR A 140 -18.77 1.92 4.61
CA THR A 140 -19.95 1.17 4.16
C THR A 140 -19.66 0.39 2.87
N TYR A 141 -19.97 -0.91 2.86
CA TYR A 141 -19.85 -1.79 1.70
C TYR A 141 -21.18 -2.50 1.48
N GLN A 142 -21.82 -2.31 0.31
CA GLN A 142 -23.10 -2.97 -0.03
C GLN A 142 -24.19 -2.84 1.06
N GLY A 143 -24.22 -1.71 1.77
CA GLY A 143 -25.15 -1.46 2.87
C GLY A 143 -24.68 -1.92 4.26
N GLU A 144 -23.59 -2.69 4.36
CA GLU A 144 -23.01 -3.09 5.65
C GLU A 144 -21.93 -2.12 6.13
N ILE A 145 -21.96 -1.77 7.42
CA ILE A 145 -20.93 -0.97 8.07
C ILE A 145 -19.79 -1.89 8.49
N VAL A 146 -18.60 -1.65 7.96
CA VAL A 146 -17.35 -2.31 8.34
C VAL A 146 -16.50 -1.34 9.14
N GLU A 147 -16.18 -1.70 10.38
CA GLU A 147 -15.26 -0.93 11.23
C GLU A 147 -13.82 -1.37 10.98
N LYS A 148 -13.03 -0.47 10.41
CA LYS A 148 -11.59 -0.63 10.28
C LYS A 148 -10.86 0.05 11.44
N PRO A 149 -9.72 -0.48 11.91
CA PRO A 149 -8.91 0.20 12.91
C PRO A 149 -8.44 1.57 12.39
N PHE A 150 -8.34 2.54 13.30
CA PHE A 150 -7.74 3.83 12.97
C PHE A 150 -6.21 3.72 12.88
N ILE A 151 -5.66 4.27 11.80
CA ILE A 151 -4.23 4.32 11.50
C ILE A 151 -3.80 5.78 11.36
N GLY A 152 -2.76 6.17 12.09
CA GLY A 152 -2.24 7.54 12.10
C GLY A 152 -2.94 8.46 13.10
N ASP A 153 -2.48 9.71 13.12
CA ASP A 153 -2.96 10.76 14.02
C ASP A 153 -3.66 11.86 13.23
N ALA A 154 -4.79 12.35 13.73
CA ALA A 154 -5.58 13.40 13.10
C ALA A 154 -4.97 14.81 13.35
N GLN A 155 -3.71 15.02 12.97
CA GLN A 155 -3.02 16.31 13.13
C GLN A 155 -3.41 17.31 12.05
N ASN A 156 -3.69 16.80 10.84
CA ASN A 156 -4.12 17.56 9.68
C ASN A 156 -5.48 17.03 9.18
N PRO A 157 -6.35 17.90 8.64
CA PRO A 157 -7.59 17.46 8.01
C PRO A 157 -7.30 16.72 6.71
N LEU A 158 -8.10 15.71 6.40
CA LEU A 158 -8.09 15.06 5.09
C LEU A 158 -8.70 15.99 4.05
N THR A 159 -7.90 16.36 3.06
CA THR A 159 -8.33 17.24 1.96
C THR A 159 -7.89 16.65 0.62
N THR A 160 -8.39 17.18 -0.50
CA THR A 160 -7.96 16.74 -1.83
C THR A 160 -6.44 16.87 -2.03
N LYS A 161 -5.79 17.85 -1.37
CA LYS A 161 -4.32 17.98 -1.36
C LYS A 161 -3.62 16.78 -0.75
N SER A 162 -4.26 16.07 0.19
CA SER A 162 -3.75 14.83 0.77
C SER A 162 -3.63 13.73 -0.29
N ILE A 163 -4.56 13.68 -1.25
CA ILE A 163 -4.53 12.73 -2.38
C ILE A 163 -3.35 13.07 -3.30
N ASP A 164 -3.23 14.33 -3.70
CA ASP A 164 -2.14 14.79 -4.57
C ASP A 164 -0.77 14.49 -3.95
N MET A 165 -0.64 14.74 -2.64
CA MET A 165 0.59 14.48 -1.92
C MET A 165 0.87 12.99 -1.77
N ALA A 166 -0.16 12.16 -1.51
CA ALA A 166 0.00 10.71 -1.45
C ALA A 166 0.53 10.14 -2.78
N ILE A 167 -0.05 10.58 -3.90
CA ILE A 167 0.39 10.21 -5.24
C ILE A 167 1.84 10.66 -5.49
N LYS A 168 2.17 11.92 -5.12
CA LYS A 168 3.54 12.45 -5.26
C LYS A 168 4.56 11.63 -4.48
N ILE A 169 4.25 11.28 -3.22
CA ILE A 169 5.11 10.44 -2.38
C ILE A 169 5.35 9.08 -3.05
N ILE A 170 4.32 8.46 -3.61
CA ILE A 170 4.46 7.17 -4.31
C ILE A 170 5.32 7.29 -5.56
N TYR A 171 5.16 8.35 -6.37
CA TYR A 171 6.03 8.55 -7.52
C TYR A 171 7.50 8.67 -7.11
N VAL A 172 7.78 9.47 -6.07
CA VAL A 172 9.16 9.61 -5.56
C VAL A 172 9.66 8.28 -4.99
N ALA A 173 8.86 7.55 -4.21
CA ALA A 173 9.23 6.23 -3.68
C ALA A 173 9.53 5.23 -4.81
N SER A 174 8.75 5.27 -5.89
CA SER A 174 8.92 4.40 -7.07
C SER A 174 10.21 4.70 -7.82
N ILE A 175 10.53 5.99 -8.00
CA ILE A 175 11.79 6.43 -8.61
C ILE A 175 12.98 6.01 -7.75
N LEU A 176 12.91 6.23 -6.43
CA LEU A 176 13.94 5.81 -5.49
C LEU A 176 14.18 4.30 -5.56
N PHE A 177 13.11 3.51 -5.56
CA PHE A 177 13.21 2.06 -5.64
C PHE A 177 13.82 1.60 -6.96
N MET A 178 13.39 2.20 -8.07
CA MET A 178 13.92 1.89 -9.39
C MET A 178 15.41 2.24 -9.49
N ALA A 179 15.82 3.41 -8.99
CA ALA A 179 17.22 3.83 -8.97
C ALA A 179 18.08 2.88 -8.12
N CYS A 180 17.58 2.46 -6.94
CA CYS A 180 18.27 1.50 -6.09
C CYS A 180 18.43 0.13 -6.78
N GLY A 181 17.37 -0.37 -7.42
CA GLY A 181 17.40 -1.66 -8.13
C GLY A 181 18.34 -1.66 -9.34
N ILE A 182 18.31 -0.60 -10.15
CA ILE A 182 19.26 -0.42 -11.27
C ILE A 182 20.69 -0.34 -10.74
N GLY A 183 20.93 0.50 -9.73
CA GLY A 183 22.25 0.63 -9.10
C GLY A 183 22.79 -0.71 -8.58
N PHE A 184 21.94 -1.51 -7.94
CA PHE A 184 22.27 -2.85 -7.48
C PHE A 184 22.68 -3.78 -8.63
N ILE A 185 21.90 -3.84 -9.71
CA ILE A 185 22.22 -4.65 -10.90
C ILE A 185 23.54 -4.22 -11.55
N LEU A 186 23.77 -2.91 -11.67
CA LEU A 186 25.01 -2.40 -12.24
C LEU A 186 26.20 -2.77 -11.36
N CYS A 187 26.11 -2.61 -10.03
CA CYS A 187 27.17 -3.02 -9.11
C CYS A 187 27.51 -4.51 -9.27
N LEU A 188 26.50 -5.38 -9.38
CA LEU A 188 26.73 -6.81 -9.61
C LEU A 188 27.44 -7.10 -10.93
N LYS A 189 27.08 -6.39 -12.02
CA LYS A 189 27.70 -6.59 -13.34
C LYS A 189 29.13 -6.07 -13.47
N TYR A 190 29.50 -5.07 -12.67
CA TYR A 190 30.82 -4.44 -12.76
C TYR A 190 31.81 -4.92 -11.69
N TRP A 191 31.34 -5.61 -10.64
CA TRP A 191 32.20 -6.17 -9.59
C TRP A 191 32.41 -7.69 -9.68
N PHE A 192 31.61 -8.40 -10.47
CA PHE A 192 31.79 -9.82 -10.81
C PHE A 192 32.02 -9.98 -12.31
#